data_AF-A0A971AY87-F1
#
_entry.id   AF-A0A971AY87-F1
#
_cell.length_a   1.000
_cell.length_b   1.000
_cell.length_c   1.000
_cell.angle_alpha   90.00
_cell.angle_beta   90.00
_cell.angle_gamma   90.00
#
_symmetry.space_group_name_H-M   'P 1'
#
loop_
_entity.id
_entity.type
_entity.pdbx_description
1 polymer ?
#
loop_
_entity_poly.entity_id
_entity_poly.type
_entity_poly.pdbx_seq_one_letter_code
_entity_poly.pdbx_strand_id
1 'polypeptide(L)' 'RAKHTNVLQHLMGYLKKDLSAEDKQELLGLIEDYRQELVPLIVPLTLLQHHLRRYPVPEWVHQQVYLNPYPKELMLRNHV' A
#
# COMPACT_ATOMS: atom_id res chain seq x y z
N ARG A 1 1.75 -9.75 -10.31
CA ARG A 1 2.23 -8.52 -9.64
C ARG A 1 1.72 -7.22 -10.29
N ALA A 2 1.79 -7.07 -11.63
CA ALA A 2 1.41 -5.83 -12.33
C ALA A 2 0.05 -5.20 -11.93
N LYS A 3 -1.03 -5.99 -11.82
CA LYS A 3 -2.34 -5.46 -11.38
C LYS A 3 -2.29 -4.85 -9.98
N HIS A 4 -1.60 -5.51 -9.04
CA HIS A 4 -1.41 -5.01 -7.67
C HIS A 4 -0.54 -3.75 -7.64
N THR A 5 0.55 -3.73 -8.42
CA THR A 5 1.41 -2.54 -8.58
C THR A 5 0.59 -1.34 -9.07
N ASN A 6 -0.25 -1.52 -10.09
CA ASN A 6 -1.11 -0.46 -10.61
C ASN A 6 -2.10 0.05 -9.55
N VAL A 7 -2.72 -0.85 -8.78
CA VAL A 7 -3.65 -0.46 -7.70
C VAL A 7 -2.92 0.30 -6.60
N LEU A 8 -1.74 -0.16 -6.17
CA LEU A 8 -0.94 0.52 -5.16
C LEU A 8 -0.53 1.93 -5.62
N GLN A 9 -0.09 2.08 -6.87
CA GLN A 9 0.25 3.39 -7.45
C GLN A 9 -0.97 4.30 -7.58
N HIS A 10 -2.13 3.76 -7.93
CA HIS A 10 -3.37 4.53 -7.99
C HIS A 10 -3.78 5.06 -6.61
N LEU A 11 -3.73 4.20 -5.58
CA LEU A 11 -4.01 4.58 -4.19
C LEU A 11 -3.01 5.61 -3.64
N MET A 12 -1.74 5.44 -3.95
CA MET A 12 -0.70 6.42 -3.66
C MET A 12 -1.00 7.79 -4.30
N GLY A 13 -1.72 7.82 -5.42
CA GLY A 13 -2.16 9.06 -6.07
C GLY A 13 -2.98 9.98 -5.17
N TYR A 14 -3.75 9.44 -4.21
CA TYR A 14 -4.50 10.24 -3.23
C TYR A 14 -3.61 10.98 -2.24
N LEU A 15 -2.37 10.51 -2.05
CA LEU A 15 -1.41 11.04 -1.09
C LEU A 15 -0.35 11.95 -1.74
N LYS A 16 -0.45 12.19 -3.06
CA LYS A 16 0.58 12.85 -3.86
C LYS A 16 0.97 14.24 -3.34
N LYS A 17 0.03 14.97 -2.73
CA LYS A 17 0.22 16.34 -2.23
C LYS A 17 0.67 16.41 -0.78
N ASP A 18 0.48 15.33 -0.03
CA ASP A 18 0.62 15.33 1.43
C ASP A 18 1.87 14.56 1.90
N LEU A 19 2.34 13.59 1.11
CA LEU A 19 3.59 12.89 1.40
C LEU A 19 4.80 13.78 1.17
N SER A 20 5.77 13.65 2.09
CA SER A 20 7.11 14.18 1.85
C SER A 20 7.75 13.49 0.64
N ALA A 21 8.78 14.11 0.06
CA ALA A 21 9.53 13.50 -1.04
C ALA A 21 10.16 12.16 -0.61
N GLU A 22 10.59 12.06 0.65
CA GLU A 22 11.21 10.88 1.24
C GLU A 22 10.20 9.74 1.38
N ASP A 23 9.06 9.97 2.05
CA ASP A 23 7.99 8.96 2.20
C ASP A 23 7.50 8.44 0.83
N LYS A 24 7.43 9.36 -0.15
CA LYS A 24 7.03 9.03 -1.51
C LYS A 24 8.03 8.09 -2.18
N GLN A 25 9.33 8.33 -2.00
CA GLN A 25 10.38 7.47 -2.53
C GLN A 25 10.40 6.11 -1.84
N GLU A 26 10.24 6.07 -0.52
CA GLU A 26 10.14 4.83 0.26
C GLU A 26 8.97 3.96 -0.25
N LEU A 27 7.78 4.55 -0.37
CA LEU A 27 6.60 3.83 -0.83
C LEU A 27 6.75 3.33 -2.28
N LEU A 28 7.34 4.14 -3.17
CA LEU A 28 7.63 3.71 -4.55
C LEU A 28 8.64 2.57 -4.59
N GLY A 29 9.68 2.63 -3.75
CA GLY A 29 10.68 1.58 -3.59
C GLY A 29 10.03 0.25 -3.19
N LEU A 30 9.19 0.25 -2.15
CA LEU A 30 8.51 -0.96 -1.71
C LEU A 30 7.51 -1.52 -2.74
N ILE A 31 6.85 -0.65 -3.52
CA ILE A 31 5.99 -1.07 -4.62
C ILE A 31 6.81 -1.75 -5.72
N GLU A 32 8.02 -1.26 -5.98
CA GLU A 32 8.95 -1.82 -6.95
C GLU A 32 9.56 -3.14 -6.48
N ASP A 33 10.01 -3.21 -5.23
CA ASP A 33 10.50 -4.44 -4.61
C ASP A 33 9.42 -5.53 -4.64
N TYR A 34 8.17 -5.15 -4.39
CA TYR A 34 7.03 -6.06 -4.55
C TYR A 34 6.82 -6.50 -6.00
N ARG A 35 6.96 -5.58 -6.97
CA ARG A 35 6.86 -5.89 -8.40
C ARG A 35 7.93 -6.88 -8.83
N GLN A 36 9.12 -6.79 -8.24
CA GLN A 36 10.27 -7.68 -8.45
C GLN A 36 10.26 -8.93 -7.55
N GLU A 37 9.22 -9.11 -6.73
CA GLU A 37 9.04 -10.25 -5.81
C GLU A 37 10.08 -10.35 -4.68
N LEU A 38 10.77 -9.25 -4.38
CA LEU A 38 11.72 -9.14 -3.27
C LEU A 38 11.01 -9.03 -1.91
N VAL A 39 9.79 -8.49 -1.90
CA VAL A 39 8.95 -8.38 -0.70
C VAL A 39 7.50 -8.84 -0.96
N PRO A 40 6.79 -9.35 0.06
CA PRO A 40 5.39 -9.73 -0.08
C PRO A 40 4.48 -8.50 -0.18
N LEU A 41 3.27 -8.67 -0.77
CA LEU A 41 2.28 -7.59 -0.98
C LEU A 41 1.94 -6.83 0.31
N ILE A 42 1.97 -7.52 1.44
CA ILE A 42 1.60 -6.94 2.73
C ILE A 42 2.53 -5.78 3.14
N VAL A 43 3.78 -5.77 2.69
CA VAL A 43 4.77 -4.73 3.02
C VAL A 43 4.36 -3.36 2.45
N PRO A 44 4.28 -3.16 1.10
CA PRO A 44 3.84 -1.88 0.56
C PRO A 44 2.39 -1.54 0.95
N LEU A 45 1.53 -2.54 1.14
CA LEU A 45 0.15 -2.31 1.56
C LEU A 45 0.07 -1.72 2.97
N THR A 46 0.90 -2.21 3.90
CA THR A 46 0.91 -1.73 5.29
C THR A 46 1.42 -0.29 5.36
N LEU A 47 2.49 0.04 4.63
CA LEU A 47 2.99 1.42 4.59
C LEU A 47 1.97 2.36 3.93
N LEU A 48 1.35 1.94 2.84
CA LEU A 48 0.28 2.71 2.19
C LEU A 48 -0.90 2.97 3.15
N GLN A 49 -1.37 1.95 3.88
CA GLN A 49 -2.41 2.12 4.88
C GLN A 49 -2.00 3.10 6.00
N HIS A 50 -0.74 3.04 6.44
CA HIS A 50 -0.22 3.95 7.45
C HIS A 50 -0.37 5.41 7.00
N HIS A 51 0.04 5.73 5.78
CA HIS A 51 -0.11 7.08 5.25
C HIS A 51 -1.57 7.47 5.01
N LEU A 52 -2.39 6.60 4.43
CA LEU A 52 -3.81 6.87 4.22
C LEU A 52 -4.54 7.26 5.51
N ARG A 53 -4.17 6.68 6.67
CA ARG A 53 -4.78 7.02 7.98
C ARG A 53 -4.31 8.36 8.56
N ARG A 54 -3.22 8.93 8.06
CA ARG A 54 -2.56 10.12 8.63
C ARG A 54 -2.79 11.40 7.83
N TYR A 55 -3.29 11.26 6.60
CA TYR A 55 -3.50 12.37 5.69
C TYR A 55 -4.97 12.49 5.30
N PRO A 56 -5.44 13.71 4.99
CA PRO A 56 -6.82 13.92 4.56
C PRO A 56 -7.02 13.30 3.18
N VAL A 57 -7.66 12.13 3.14
CA VAL A 57 -8.12 11.48 1.90
C VAL A 57 -9.64 11.39 1.90
N PRO A 58 -10.29 11.32 0.72
CA PRO A 58 -11.73 11.12 0.68
C PRO A 58 -12.16 9.86 1.42
N GLU A 59 -13.22 9.93 2.23
CA GLU A 59 -13.64 8.84 3.14
C GLU A 59 -13.81 7.48 2.44
N TRP A 60 -14.30 7.49 1.19
CA TRP A 60 -14.49 6.28 0.39
C TRP A 60 -13.18 5.55 0.05
N VAL A 61 -12.01 6.20 0.16
CA VAL A 61 -10.71 5.54 0.00
C VAL A 61 -10.51 4.47 1.09
N HIS A 62 -10.95 4.72 2.32
CA HIS A 62 -10.86 3.76 3.42
C HIS A 62 -11.81 2.56 3.26
N GLN A 63 -12.84 2.70 2.43
CA GLN A 63 -13.84 1.66 2.17
C GLN A 63 -13.40 0.67 1.08
N GLN A 64 -12.24 0.89 0.46
CA GLN A 64 -11.75 0.00 -0.59
C GLN A 64 -11.39 -1.38 -0.03
N VAL A 65 -12.04 -2.42 -0.57
CA VAL A 65 -11.80 -3.83 -0.22
C VAL A 65 -10.33 -4.22 -0.36
N TYR A 66 -9.62 -3.62 -1.33
CA TYR A 66 -8.19 -3.84 -1.55
C TYR A 66 -7.31 -3.48 -0.33
N LEU A 67 -7.73 -2.50 0.48
CA LEU A 67 -7.01 -2.13 1.69
C LEU A 67 -7.20 -3.15 2.82
N ASN A 68 -8.20 -4.03 2.75
CA ASN A 68 -8.43 -5.08 3.73
C ASN A 68 -8.56 -6.44 3.04
N PRO A 69 -7.49 -6.94 2.40
CA PRO A 69 -7.57 -8.13 1.54
C PRO A 69 -7.87 -9.42 2.33
N TYR A 70 -7.55 -9.45 3.63
CA TYR A 70 -7.82 -10.58 4.51
C TYR A 70 -8.18 -10.11 5.94
N PRO A 71 -9.06 -10.82 6.67
CA PRO A 71 -9.17 -10.67 8.12
C PRO A 71 -7.79 -10.85 8.77
N LYS A 72 -7.43 -9.95 9.70
CA LYS A 72 -6.13 -9.96 10.39
C LYS A 72 -5.78 -11.32 11.01
N GLU A 73 -6.80 -12.11 11.35
CA GLU A 73 -6.72 -13.47 11.90
C GLU A 73 -6.03 -14.49 10.97
N LEU A 74 -5.99 -14.26 9.65
CA LEU A 74 -5.36 -15.15 8.68
C LEU A 74 -3.88 -14.83 8.41
N MET A 75 -3.33 -13.75 8.99
CA MET A 75 -1.96 -13.26 8.72
C MET A 75 -0.83 -14.16 9.24
N LEU A 76 -1.13 -15.19 10.05
CA LEU A 76 -0.17 -16.21 10.49
C LEU A 76 0.33 -17.13 9.35
N ARG A 77 -0.20 -16.98 8.13
CA ARG A 77 0.18 -17.79 6.95
C ARG A 77 0.99 -17.03 5.90
N ASN A 78 1.83 -16.07 6.31
CA ASN A 78 2.98 -15.71 5.49
C ASN A 78 4.09 -16.73 5.76
N HIS A 79 3.95 -17.94 5.21
CA HIS A 79 5.10 -18.84 5.11
C HIS A 79 6.00 -18.36 3.97
N VAL A 80 7.28 -18.24 4.29
CA VAL A 80 8.40 -17.92 3.41
C VAL A 80 8.60 -19.02 2.39
#